data_AF-C6X6L7-F1
#
_entry.id   AF-C6X6L7-F1
#
_cell.length_a   1.000
_cell.length_b   1.000
_cell.length_c   1.000
_cell.angle_alpha   90.00
_cell.angle_beta   90.00
_cell.angle_gamma   90.00
#
_symmetry.space_group_name_H-M   'P 1'
#
loop_
_entity.id
_entity.type
_entity.pdbx_description
1 polymer ?
#
loop_
_entity_poly.entity_id
_entity_poly.type
_entity_poly.pdbx_seq_one_letter_code
_entity_poly.pdbx_strand_id
1 'polypeptide(L)'
;MKPKEAIFDPELPNANAVLASLCCVTARYASHPSAELAELALDLSRKLTAPQYAESKLVSEVAQRLMRDWEAIAHEQHAMQAVVVPGSRHLQ
;
A
#
# COMPACT_ATOMS: atom_id res chain seq x y z
N MET A 1 24.50 -3.21 26.75
CA MET A 1 23.10 -2.94 26.33
C MET A 1 22.51 -4.26 25.91
N LYS A 2 21.48 -4.78 26.62
CA LYS A 2 20.75 -5.98 26.16
C LYS A 2 19.80 -5.53 25.03
N PRO A 3 19.70 -6.27 23.91
CA PRO A 3 18.73 -5.94 22.87
C PRO A 3 17.33 -6.04 23.48
N LYS A 4 16.50 -5.02 23.29
CA LYS A 4 15.07 -5.09 23.61
C LYS A 4 14.50 -6.20 22.75
N GLU A 5 14.12 -7.32 23.38
CA GLU A 5 13.34 -8.36 22.74
C GLU A 5 12.10 -7.71 22.13
N ALA A 6 11.97 -7.81 20.81
CA ALA A 6 10.79 -7.35 20.10
C ALA A 6 9.60 -8.08 20.72
N ILE A 7 8.65 -7.33 21.28
CA ILE A 7 7.42 -7.86 21.83
C ILE A 7 6.71 -8.58 20.67
N PHE A 8 6.71 -9.90 20.70
CA PHE A 8 6.01 -10.72 19.72
C PHE A 8 4.51 -10.51 19.91
N ASP A 9 3.88 -9.82 18.97
CA ASP A 9 2.44 -9.67 18.89
C ASP A 9 1.89 -10.75 17.93
N PRO A 10 1.23 -11.80 18.45
CA PRO A 10 0.71 -12.90 17.62
C PRO A 10 -0.45 -12.48 16.71
N GLU A 11 -1.05 -11.31 16.91
CA GLU A 11 -2.09 -10.77 16.03
C GLU A 11 -1.51 -9.92 14.89
N LEU A 12 -0.21 -9.57 14.95
CA LEU A 12 0.45 -8.81 13.91
C LEU A 12 0.78 -9.73 12.71
N PRO A 13 0.30 -9.42 11.49
CA PRO A 13 0.63 -10.21 10.33
C PRO A 13 2.15 -10.16 10.08
N ASN A 14 2.79 -11.31 9.89
CA ASN A 14 4.20 -11.35 9.53
C ASN A 14 4.46 -10.69 8.17
N ALA A 15 5.70 -10.31 7.88
CA ALA A 15 6.07 -9.63 6.63
C ALA A 15 5.61 -10.40 5.38
N ASN A 16 5.68 -11.73 5.41
CA ASN A 16 5.22 -12.60 4.33
C ASN A 16 3.70 -12.51 4.09
N ALA A 17 2.89 -12.42 5.14
CA ALA A 17 1.44 -12.25 5.03
C ALA A 17 1.08 -10.89 4.44
N VAL A 18 1.80 -9.83 4.84
CA VAL A 18 1.62 -8.48 4.26
C VAL A 18 2.05 -8.45 2.79
N LEU A 19 3.18 -9.08 2.44
CA LEU A 19 3.64 -9.23 1.04
C LEU A 19 2.65 -10.03 0.19
N ALA A 20 2.14 -11.16 0.70
CA ALA A 20 1.16 -11.98 -0.01
C ALA A 20 -0.14 -11.19 -0.25
N SER A 21 -0.59 -10.45 0.76
CA SER A 21 -1.75 -9.56 0.63
C SER A 21 -1.50 -8.48 -0.42
N LEU A 22 -0.33 -7.85 -0.40
CA LEU A 22 0.06 -6.86 -1.40
C LEU A 22 0.04 -7.45 -2.81
N CYS A 23 0.67 -8.61 -3.03
CA CYS A 23 0.66 -9.31 -4.32
C CYS A 23 -0.75 -9.62 -4.83
N CYS A 24 -1.67 -9.99 -3.94
CA CYS A 24 -3.07 -10.23 -4.32
C CYS A 24 -3.76 -8.94 -4.75
N VAL A 25 -3.59 -7.85 -3.98
CA VAL A 25 -4.16 -6.54 -4.30
C VAL A 25 -3.59 -5.98 -5.60
N THR A 26 -2.27 -6.10 -5.82
CA THR A 26 -1.62 -5.64 -7.05
C THR A 26 -2.10 -6.42 -8.27
N ALA A 27 -2.28 -7.73 -8.17
CA ALA A 27 -2.85 -8.56 -9.24
C ALA A 27 -4.30 -8.17 -9.56
N ARG A 28 -5.11 -7.90 -8.54
CA ARG A 28 -6.49 -7.40 -8.70
C ARG A 28 -6.50 -6.02 -9.36
N TYR A 29 -5.63 -5.12 -8.92
CA TYR A 29 -5.48 -3.78 -9.50
C TYR A 29 -5.10 -3.86 -10.99
N ALA A 30 -4.16 -4.73 -11.35
CA ALA A 30 -3.76 -4.93 -12.75
C ALA A 30 -4.93 -5.38 -13.65
N SER A 31 -5.89 -6.12 -13.10
CA SER A 31 -7.07 -6.58 -13.83
C SER A 31 -8.20 -5.53 -13.84
N HIS A 32 -8.38 -4.81 -12.74
CA HIS A 32 -9.44 -3.83 -12.55
C HIS A 32 -8.92 -2.65 -11.71
N PRO A 33 -8.29 -1.64 -12.34
CA PRO A 33 -7.74 -0.50 -11.61
C PRO A 33 -8.83 0.29 -10.89
N SER A 34 -8.60 0.61 -9.61
CA SER A 34 -9.47 1.50 -8.83
C SER A 34 -8.67 2.25 -7.76
N ALA A 35 -9.18 3.42 -7.33
CA ALA A 35 -8.58 4.17 -6.23
C ALA A 35 -8.55 3.36 -4.94
N GLU A 36 -9.62 2.63 -4.62
CA GLU A 36 -9.69 1.78 -3.41
C GLU A 36 -8.58 0.71 -3.39
N LEU A 37 -8.32 0.08 -4.53
CA LEU A 37 -7.24 -0.91 -4.63
C LEU A 37 -5.85 -0.26 -4.58
N ALA A 38 -5.69 0.93 -5.14
CA ALA A 38 -4.44 1.69 -5.04
C ALA A 38 -4.15 2.15 -3.60
N GLU A 39 -5.16 2.65 -2.88
CA GLU A 39 -5.06 3.02 -1.47
C GLU A 39 -4.73 1.80 -0.60
N LEU A 40 -5.40 0.67 -0.84
CA LEU A 40 -5.14 -0.56 -0.09
C LEU A 40 -3.71 -1.08 -0.32
N ALA A 41 -3.22 -1.03 -1.56
CA ALA A 41 -1.84 -1.40 -1.87
C ALA A 41 -0.82 -0.44 -1.24
N LEU A 42 -1.12 0.87 -1.19
CA LEU A 42 -0.32 1.87 -0.51
C LEU A 42 -0.26 1.60 1.01
N ASP A 43 -1.39 1.33 1.65
CA ASP A 43 -1.45 1.01 3.08
C ASP A 43 -0.63 -0.24 3.42
N LEU A 44 -0.75 -1.31 2.63
CA LEU A 44 0.06 -2.53 2.79
C LEU A 44 1.55 -2.26 2.57
N SER A 45 1.90 -1.44 1.59
CA SER A 45 3.29 -1.04 1.34
C SER A 45 3.86 -0.20 2.48
N ARG A 46 3.08 0.73 3.04
CA ARG A 46 3.45 1.50 4.24
C ARG A 46 3.67 0.58 5.44
N LYS A 47 2.77 -0.39 5.66
CA LYS A 47 2.94 -1.40 6.72
C LYS A 47 4.26 -2.16 6.57
N LEU A 48 4.65 -2.57 5.36
CA LEU A 48 5.94 -3.25 5.11
C LEU A 48 7.17 -2.40 5.45
N THR A 49 7.06 -1.07 5.49
CA THR A 49 8.20 -0.21 5.90
C THR A 49 8.45 -0.20 7.40
N ALA A 50 7.56 -0.80 8.19
CA ALA A 50 7.67 -0.77 9.64
C ALA A 50 8.91 -1.54 10.12
N PRO A 51 9.64 -1.04 11.15
CA PRO A 51 10.92 -1.62 11.59
C PRO A 51 10.85 -3.10 11.97
N GLN A 52 9.69 -3.57 12.45
CA GLN A 52 9.46 -4.96 12.81
C GLN A 52 9.50 -5.92 11.61
N TYR A 53 9.36 -5.42 10.37
CA TYR A 53 9.43 -6.21 9.14
C TYR A 53 10.75 -5.98 8.37
N ALA A 54 11.65 -5.15 8.91
CA ALA A 54 12.96 -4.84 8.32
C ALA A 54 13.95 -5.99 8.55
N GLU A 55 13.62 -7.19 8.04
CA GLU A 55 14.44 -8.40 8.16
C GLU A 55 15.81 -8.25 7.51
N SER A 56 15.91 -7.41 6.48
CA SER A 56 17.17 -7.03 5.85
C SER A 56 17.09 -5.62 5.26
N LYS A 57 18.26 -5.02 5.00
CA LYS A 57 18.33 -3.73 4.29
C LYS A 57 17.63 -3.77 2.93
N LEU A 58 17.76 -4.90 2.22
CA LEU A 58 17.11 -5.11 0.94
C LEU A 58 15.58 -5.08 1.07
N VAL A 59 15.02 -5.79 2.06
CA VAL A 59 13.57 -5.79 2.32
C VAL A 59 13.07 -4.37 2.62
N SER A 60 13.79 -3.61 3.44
CA SER A 60 13.44 -2.21 3.74
C SER A 60 13.50 -1.31 2.50
N GLU A 61 14.54 -1.44 1.68
CA GLU A 61 14.71 -0.66 0.44
C GLU A 61 13.58 -0.95 -0.56
N VAL A 62 13.23 -2.24 -0.73
CA VAL A 62 12.13 -2.68 -1.58
C VAL A 62 10.78 -2.18 -1.05
N ALA A 63 10.51 -2.32 0.25
CA ALA A 63 9.28 -1.84 0.88
C ALA A 63 9.11 -0.32 0.70
N GLN A 64 10.18 0.46 0.90
CA GLN A 64 10.13 1.89 0.67
C GLN A 64 9.88 2.26 -0.78
N ARG A 65 10.42 1.48 -1.73
CA ARG A 65 10.16 1.72 -3.15
C ARG A 65 8.71 1.42 -3.51
N LEU A 66 8.18 0.28 -3.07
CA LEU A 66 6.78 -0.07 -3.24
C LEU A 66 5.84 1.01 -2.67
N MET A 67 6.16 1.53 -1.48
CA MET A 67 5.39 2.63 -0.88
C MET A 67 5.32 3.85 -1.79
N ARG A 68 6.46 4.30 -2.33
CA ARG A 68 6.50 5.47 -3.23
C ARG A 68 5.77 5.22 -4.54
N ASP A 69 5.92 4.02 -5.11
CA ASP A 69 5.26 3.66 -6.37
C ASP A 69 3.74 3.65 -6.19
N TRP A 70 3.23 3.05 -5.11
CA TRP A 70 1.79 3.05 -4.80
C TRP A 70 1.23 4.40 -4.40
N GLU A 71 2.05 5.28 -3.81
CA GLU A 71 1.65 6.65 -3.50
C GLU A 71 1.41 7.47 -4.77
N ALA A 72 2.28 7.34 -5.77
CA ALA A 72 2.08 7.96 -7.08
C ALA A 72 0.81 7.43 -7.77
N ILE A 73 0.63 6.10 -7.79
CA ILE A 73 -0.53 5.45 -8.41
C ILE A 73 -1.84 5.88 -7.72
N ALA A 74 -1.88 5.90 -6.39
CA ALA A 74 -3.06 6.34 -5.65
C ALA A 74 -3.39 7.82 -5.98
N HIS A 75 -2.37 8.68 -5.99
CA HIS A 75 -2.56 10.09 -6.35
C HIS A 75 -3.13 10.26 -7.76
N GLU A 76 -2.62 9.52 -8.74
CA GLU A 76 -3.14 9.51 -10.12
C GLU A 76 -4.60 9.05 -10.16
N GLN A 77 -4.96 7.98 -9.45
CA GLN A 77 -6.35 7.49 -9.40
C GLN A 77 -7.32 8.53 -8.81
N HIS A 78 -6.93 9.22 -7.74
CA HIS A 78 -7.76 10.29 -7.18
C HIS A 78 -7.88 11.49 -8.12
N ALA A 79 -6.79 11.86 -8.79
CA ALA A 79 -6.81 12.94 -9.78
C ALA A 79 -7.75 12.61 -10.95
N MET A 80 -7.71 11.37 -11.45
CA MET A 80 -8.62 10.91 -12.51
C MET A 80 -10.09 10.97 -12.07
N GLN A 81 -10.41 10.56 -10.83
CA GLN A 81 -11.77 10.65 -10.31
C GLN A 81 -12.25 12.10 -10.14
N ALA A 82 -11.38 13.01 -9.73
CA ALA A 82 -11.71 14.43 -9.60
C ALA A 82 -12.01 15.10 -10.95
N VAL A 83 -11.37 14.66 -12.04
CA VAL A 83 -11.60 15.17 -13.40
C VAL A 83 -12.93 14.66 -14.01
N VAL A 84 -13.42 13.49 -13.59
CA VAL A 84 -14.66 12.87 -14.10
C VAL A 84 -15.93 13.44 -13.43
N VAL A 85 -15.82 14.53 -12.66
CA VAL A 85 -16.98 15.33 -12.23
C VAL A 85 -17.11 16.59 -13.10
N PRO A 86 -17.49 16.51 -14.40
CA PRO A 86 -18.10 17.66 -15.03
C PRO A 86 -19.48 17.78 -14.40
N GLY A 87 -19.69 18.85 -13.64
CA GLY A 87 -20.97 19.18 -13.05
C GLY A 87 -22.08 18.99 -14.07
N SER A 88 -22.91 17.97 -13.86
CA SER A 88 -24.18 17.80 -14.54
C SER A 88 -25.12 18.92 -14.04
N ARG A 89 -24.84 20.16 -14.45
CA ARG A 89 -25.83 21.24 -14.45
C ARG A 89 -26.50 21.20 -15.81
N HIS A 90 -27.45 20.28 -15.95
CA HIS A 90 -28.51 20.42 -16.92
C HIS A 90 -29.84 20.40 -16.16
N LEU A 91 -30.68 21.40 -16.48
CA LEU A 91 -32.06 21.62 -16.05
C LEU A 91 -32.17 22.18 -14.61
N GLN A 92 -32.72 23.37 -14.37
CA GLN A 92 -33.80 24.12 -15.02
C GLN A 92 -33.57 25.63 -15.00
#